data_AF-A0A972XP17-F1
#
_entry.id   AF-A0A972XP17-F1
#
_cell.length_a   1.000
_cell.length_b   1.000
_cell.length_c   1.000
_cell.angle_alpha   90.00
_cell.angle_beta   90.00
_cell.angle_gamma   90.00
#
_symmetry.space_group_name_H-M   'P 1'
#
loop_
_entity.id
_entity.type
_entity.pdbx_description
1 polymer ?
#
loop_
_entity_poly.entity_id
_entity_poly.type
_entity_poly.pdbx_seq_one_letter_code
_entity_poly.pdbx_strand_id
1 'polypeptide(L)'
;MVETLNKIGRRKTAIARISMTPGQGQIKINGRTLAHYFPSEILQIVVNQPFALTNTAGSFDVTARIDGGGIKGQAEALRLAISRALQTQDSELRSPLKKEGFLTRDPRMVERKK
;
A
#
# COMPACT_ATOMS: atom_id res chain seq x y z
N MET A 1 6.65 23.68 -4.80
CA MET A 1 5.42 22.95 -4.44
C MET A 1 5.73 21.47 -4.59
N VAL A 2 5.69 20.69 -3.51
CA VAL A 2 6.01 19.25 -3.58
C VAL A 2 4.79 18.54 -4.13
N GLU A 3 4.90 17.95 -5.32
CA GLU A 3 3.82 17.14 -5.88
C GLU A 3 3.58 15.93 -4.97
N THR A 4 2.38 15.93 -4.38
CA THR A 4 1.95 14.89 -3.45
C THR A 4 0.97 13.98 -4.17
N LEU A 5 1.34 12.71 -4.34
CA LEU A 5 0.47 11.75 -4.99
C LEU A 5 -0.49 11.10 -4.00
N ASN A 6 -1.78 11.33 -4.24
CA ASN A 6 -2.84 10.75 -3.43
C ASN A 6 -3.44 9.53 -4.14
N LYS A 7 -3.42 8.37 -3.47
CA LYS A 7 -4.03 7.13 -3.99
C LYS A 7 -4.77 6.36 -2.93
N ILE A 8 -5.62 5.45 -3.39
CA ILE A 8 -6.45 4.60 -2.53
C ILE A 8 -6.27 3.12 -2.85
N GLY A 9 -6.31 2.31 -1.81
CA GLY A 9 -6.37 0.85 -1.87
C GLY A 9 -7.49 0.33 -0.98
N ARG A 10 -8.14 -0.75 -1.40
CA ARG A 10 -9.27 -1.35 -0.69
C ARG A 10 -9.16 -2.86 -0.68
N ARG A 11 -9.43 -3.48 0.46
CA ARG A 11 -9.51 -4.95 0.61
C ARG A 11 -10.55 -5.31 1.64
N LYS A 12 -11.51 -6.18 1.26
CA LYS A 12 -12.69 -6.46 2.08
C LYS A 12 -13.37 -5.15 2.51
N THR A 13 -13.42 -4.89 3.81
CA THR A 13 -13.93 -3.65 4.42
C THR A 13 -12.82 -2.63 4.74
N ALA A 14 -11.54 -2.97 4.56
CA ALA A 14 -10.42 -2.08 4.84
C ALA A 14 -10.18 -1.10 3.69
N ILE A 15 -9.96 0.17 4.05
CA ILE A 15 -9.70 1.29 3.14
C ILE A 15 -8.38 1.94 3.56
N ALA A 16 -7.39 1.94 2.66
CA ALA A 16 -6.14 2.64 2.83
C ALA A 16 -6.12 3.86 1.89
N ARG A 17 -5.93 5.06 2.46
CA ARG A 17 -5.70 6.30 1.72
C ARG A 17 -4.27 6.71 1.95
N ILE A 18 -3.50 6.91 0.89
CA ILE A 18 -2.09 7.27 1.00
C ILE A 18 -1.81 8.60 0.32
N SER A 19 -0.80 9.26 0.85
CA SER A 19 -0.13 10.43 0.31
C SER A 19 1.34 10.05 0.18
N MET A 20 1.85 10.05 -1.05
CA MET A 20 3.23 9.68 -1.37
C MET A 20 4.00 10.91 -1.84
N THR A 21 5.18 11.10 -1.28
CA THR A 21 6.12 12.18 -1.61
C THR A 21 7.52 11.59 -1.82
N PRO A 22 8.34 12.13 -2.73
CA PRO A 22 9.75 11.74 -2.82
C PRO A 22 10.47 12.09 -1.50
N GLY A 23 11.27 11.16 -0.96
CA GLY A 23 11.81 11.28 0.39
C GLY A 23 12.79 10.17 0.79
N GLN A 24 12.83 9.84 2.09
CA GLN A 24 13.83 8.95 2.71
C GLN A 24 13.33 7.51 2.95
N GLY A 25 12.13 7.16 2.47
CA GLY A 25 11.56 5.82 2.66
C GLY A 25 10.73 5.66 3.93
N GLN A 26 10.32 6.74 4.59
CA GLN A 26 9.56 6.67 5.83
C GLN A 26 8.09 6.33 5.55
N ILE A 27 7.62 5.23 6.15
CA ILE A 27 6.21 4.82 6.09
C ILE A 27 5.55 5.10 7.45
N LYS A 28 4.59 6.03 7.45
CA LYS A 28 3.77 6.39 8.61
C LYS A 28 2.32 6.00 8.38
N ILE A 29 1.72 5.32 9.36
CA ILE A 29 0.34 4.81 9.31
C ILE A 29 -0.43 5.35 10.51
N ASN A 30 -1.46 6.17 10.28
CA ASN A 30 -2.27 6.80 11.33
C ASN A 30 -1.42 7.46 12.44
N GLY A 31 -0.28 8.07 12.07
CA GLY A 31 0.65 8.70 13.00
C GLY A 31 1.63 7.75 13.72
N ARG A 32 1.60 6.45 13.43
CA ARG A 32 2.52 5.43 13.97
C ARG A 32 3.49 4.94 12.89
N THR A 33 4.62 4.36 13.30
CA THR A 33 5.55 3.73 12.35
C THR A 33 5.01 2.37 11.88
N LEU A 34 5.51 1.91 10.73
CA LEU A 34 5.12 0.62 10.16
C LEU A 34 5.31 -0.56 11.13
N ALA A 35 6.43 -0.61 11.86
CA ALA A 35 6.71 -1.67 12.83
C ALA A 35 5.74 -1.65 14.03
N HIS A 36 5.34 -0.47 14.50
CA HIS A 36 4.38 -0.35 15.59
C HIS A 36 2.94 -0.65 15.15
N TYR A 37 2.58 -0.33 13.90
CA TYR A 37 1.23 -0.59 13.39
C TYR A 37 1.05 -2.05 12.98
N PHE A 38 2.07 -2.66 12.37
CA PHE A 38 2.09 -4.05 11.95
C PHE A 38 3.15 -4.83 12.73
N PRO A 39 2.81 -5.45 13.88
CA PRO A 39 3.78 -6.18 14.70
C PRO A 39 4.28 -7.47 14.02
N SER A 40 3.53 -8.00 13.06
CA SER A 40 3.93 -9.21 12.32
C SER A 40 4.84 -8.86 11.15
N GLU A 41 6.04 -9.45 11.11
CA GLU A 41 7.00 -9.30 10.03
C GLU A 41 6.42 -9.65 8.65
N ILE A 42 5.58 -10.68 8.58
CA ILE A 42 4.90 -11.09 7.34
C ILE A 42 4.09 -9.93 6.76
N LEU A 43 3.39 -9.17 7.60
CA LEU A 43 2.59 -8.03 7.16
C LEU A 43 3.45 -6.85 6.70
N GLN A 44 4.60 -6.65 7.37
CA GLN A 44 5.58 -5.63 6.96
C GLN A 44 6.16 -5.97 5.58
N ILE A 45 6.50 -7.24 5.35
CA ILE A 45 6.97 -7.74 4.05
C ILE A 45 5.92 -7.47 2.97
N VAL A 46 4.64 -7.77 3.22
CA VAL A 46 3.55 -7.52 2.27
C VAL A 46 3.46 -6.05 1.85
N VAL A 47 3.65 -5.11 2.79
CA VAL A 47 3.64 -3.67 2.48
C VAL A 47 4.88 -3.26 1.67
N ASN A 48 6.03 -3.89 1.91
CA ASN A 48 7.30 -3.57 1.26
C ASN A 48 7.51 -4.25 -0.10
N GLN A 49 6.77 -5.32 -0.42
CA GLN A 49 6.79 -6.03 -1.72
C GLN A 49 6.82 -5.10 -2.96
N PRO A 50 5.95 -4.09 -3.11
CA PRO A 50 5.96 -3.23 -4.30
C PRO A 50 7.23 -2.37 -4.41
N PHE A 51 7.84 -1.97 -3.28
CA PHE A 51 9.09 -1.22 -3.29
C PHE A 51 10.28 -2.12 -3.67
N ALA A 52 10.29 -3.36 -3.16
CA ALA A 52 11.31 -4.34 -3.51
C ALA A 52 11.27 -4.68 -5.01
N LEU A 53 10.07 -4.85 -5.58
CA LEU A 53 9.91 -5.17 -7.00
C LEU A 53 10.34 -4.04 -7.93
N THR A 54 10.10 -2.80 -7.53
CA THR A 54 10.41 -1.62 -8.35
C THR A 54 11.81 -1.06 -8.06
N ASN A 55 12.57 -1.69 -7.14
CA ASN A 55 13.85 -1.18 -6.63
C ASN A 55 13.79 0.28 -6.14
N THR A 56 12.61 0.72 -5.66
CA THR A 56 12.38 2.09 -5.15
C THR A 56 12.39 2.16 -3.62
N ALA A 57 12.97 1.15 -2.98
CA ALA A 57 13.12 1.11 -1.53
C ALA A 57 13.97 2.31 -1.07
N GLY A 58 13.42 3.12 -0.16
CA GLY A 58 14.11 4.31 0.36
C GLY A 58 13.90 5.59 -0.43
N SER A 59 13.20 5.56 -1.58
CA SER A 59 13.04 6.75 -2.44
C SER A 59 11.80 7.59 -2.13
N PHE A 60 10.81 7.03 -1.43
CA PHE A 60 9.51 7.67 -1.22
C PHE A 60 9.07 7.60 0.24
N ASP A 61 8.63 8.73 0.77
CA ASP A 61 7.92 8.80 2.03
C ASP A 61 6.42 8.57 1.78
N VAL A 62 5.81 7.72 2.62
CA VAL A 62 4.39 7.36 2.52
C VAL A 62 3.70 7.68 3.83
N THR A 63 2.69 8.55 3.76
CA THR A 63 1.75 8.77 4.85
C THR A 63 0.42 8.11 4.51
N ALA A 64 0.03 7.13 5.32
CA ALA A 64 -1.19 6.37 5.14
C ALA A 64 -2.21 6.67 6.26
N ARG A 65 -3.46 6.89 5.85
CA ARG A 65 -4.64 6.84 6.71
C ARG A 65 -5.43 5.58 6.39
N ILE A 66 -5.53 4.68 7.36
CA ILE A 66 -6.17 3.37 7.17
C ILE A 66 -7.33 3.23 8.15
N ASP A 67 -8.45 2.73 7.65
CA ASP A 67 -9.64 2.47 8.43
C ASP A 67 -10.36 1.19 7.98
N GLY A 68 -11.11 0.58 8.91
CA GLY A 68 -11.94 -0.59 8.66
C GLY A 68 -11.20 -1.94 8.53
N GLY A 69 -11.97 -3.02 8.58
CA GLY A 69 -11.47 -4.40 8.45
C GLY A 69 -10.57 -4.86 9.60
N GLY A 70 -9.60 -5.71 9.29
CA GLY A 70 -8.59 -6.20 10.23
C GLY A 70 -7.18 -6.03 9.68
N ILE A 71 -6.17 -6.23 10.54
CA ILE A 71 -4.76 -5.88 10.28
C ILE A 71 -4.24 -6.47 8.95
N LYS A 72 -4.54 -7.75 8.65
CA LYS A 72 -4.15 -8.38 7.38
C LYS A 72 -4.79 -7.69 6.16
N GLY A 73 -6.09 -7.42 6.21
CA GLY A 73 -6.79 -6.73 5.12
C GLY A 73 -6.30 -5.30 4.94
N GLN A 74 -5.92 -4.63 6.03
CA GLN A 74 -5.33 -3.30 6.01
C GLN A 74 -3.95 -3.29 5.33
N ALA A 75 -3.08 -4.27 5.62
CA ALA A 75 -1.77 -4.40 4.95
C ALA A 75 -1.93 -4.64 3.44
N GLU A 76 -2.83 -5.54 3.03
CA GLU A 76 -3.13 -5.80 1.62
C GLU A 76 -3.73 -4.55 0.91
N ALA A 77 -4.60 -3.80 1.59
CA ALA A 77 -5.14 -2.55 1.07
C ALA A 77 -4.05 -1.49 0.89
N LEU A 78 -3.11 -1.38 1.85
CA LEU A 78 -1.99 -0.46 1.78
C LEU A 78 -1.05 -0.81 0.62
N ARG A 79 -0.72 -2.10 0.44
CA ARG A 79 0.07 -2.60 -0.70
C ARG A 79 -0.53 -2.16 -2.04
N LEU A 80 -1.84 -2.32 -2.22
CA LEU A 80 -2.53 -1.90 -3.44
C LEU A 80 -2.47 -0.39 -3.66
N ALA A 81 -2.59 0.40 -2.59
CA ALA A 81 -2.49 1.86 -2.68
C ALA A 81 -1.09 2.29 -3.14
N ILE A 82 -0.03 1.73 -2.53
CA ILE A 82 1.38 2.00 -2.88
C ILE A 82 1.65 1.63 -4.33
N SER A 83 1.22 0.44 -4.76
CA SER A 83 1.42 -0.02 -6.14
C SER A 83 0.79 0.94 -7.16
N ARG A 84 -0.38 1.49 -6.85
CA ARG A 84 -1.05 2.50 -7.70
C ARG A 84 -0.34 3.85 -7.70
N ALA A 85 0.30 4.22 -6.60
CA ALA A 85 1.07 5.46 -6.52
C ALA A 85 2.36 5.35 -7.33
N LEU A 86 3.09 4.23 -7.22
CA LEU A 86 4.28 3.94 -8.03
C LEU A 86 3.95 3.93 -9.52
N GLN A 87 2.86 3.28 -9.91
CA GLN A 87 2.40 3.27 -11.31
C GLN A 87 2.03 4.67 -11.86
N THR A 88 1.73 5.63 -10.99
CA THR A 88 1.42 7.01 -11.40
C THR A 88 2.68 7.87 -11.47
N GLN A 89 3.69 7.58 -10.65
CA GLN A 89 5.01 8.20 -10.76
C GLN A 89 5.71 7.76 -12.05
N ASP A 90 5.73 6.46 -12.29
CA ASP A 90 6.38 5.88 -13.45
C ASP A 90 5.46 4.86 -14.11
N SER A 91 5.05 5.16 -15.33
CA SER A 91 4.17 4.31 -16.12
C SER A 91 4.82 3.01 -16.56
N GLU A 92 6.16 2.94 -16.62
CA GLU A 92 6.91 1.74 -17.01
C GLU A 92 6.80 0.64 -15.95
N LEU A 93 6.69 1.02 -14.68
CA LEU A 93 6.49 0.11 -13.55
C LEU A 93 5.15 -0.63 -13.59
N ARG A 94 4.21 -0.22 -14.46
CA ARG A 94 2.93 -0.90 -14.63
C ARG A 94 3.09 -2.35 -15.05
N SER A 95 4.00 -2.65 -15.97
CA SER A 95 4.20 -4.01 -16.49
C SER A 95 4.63 -4.99 -15.39
N PRO A 96 5.72 -4.74 -14.64
CA PRO A 96 6.14 -5.65 -13.57
C PRO A 96 5.12 -5.71 -12.42
N LEU A 97 4.51 -4.59 -12.02
CA LEU A 97 3.48 -4.57 -10.96
C LEU A 97 2.21 -5.35 -11.35
N LYS A 98 1.83 -5.34 -12.63
CA LYS A 98 0.69 -6.09 -13.13
C LYS A 98 1.00 -7.58 -13.21
N LYS A 99 2.23 -7.96 -13.57
CA LYS A 99 2.67 -9.35 -13.67
C LYS A 99 2.58 -10.08 -12.33
N GLU A 100 3.01 -9.42 -11.24
CA GLU A 100 2.87 -9.94 -9.87
C GLU A 100 1.47 -9.75 -9.25
N GLY A 101 0.53 -9.17 -9.99
CA GLY A 101 -0.86 -9.01 -9.54
C GLY A 101 -1.09 -7.93 -8.47
N PHE A 102 -0.12 -7.03 -8.23
CA PHE A 102 -0.23 -6.00 -7.18
C PHE A 102 -1.20 -4.87 -7.51
N LEU A 103 -1.54 -4.67 -8.79
CA LEU A 103 -2.53 -3.68 -9.24
C LEU A 103 -3.97 -4.19 -9.19
N THR A 104 -4.16 -5.51 -9.06
CA THR A 104 -5.48 -6.14 -9.06
C THR A 104 -6.09 -6.05 -7.67
N ARG A 105 -7.31 -5.51 -7.59
CA ARG A 105 -8.08 -5.55 -6.35
C ARG A 105 -8.62 -6.97 -6.16
N ASP A 106 -8.36 -7.58 -5.01
CA ASP A 106 -8.98 -8.86 -4.65
C ASP A 106 -10.48 -8.65 -4.36
N PRO A 107 -11.39 -9.21 -5.19
CA PRO A 107 -12.82 -8.97 -5.11
C PRO A 107 -13.52 -9.80 -4.03
N ARG A 108 -12.85 -10.77 -3.38
CA ARG A 108 -13.48 -11.69 -2.42
C ARG A 108 -14.01 -10.94 -1.20
N MET A 109 -15.28 -11.16 -0.86
CA MET A 109 -15.98 -10.59 0.28
C MET A 109 -16.55 -11.71 1.16
N VAL A 110 -16.89 -11.39 2.41
CA VAL A 110 -17.61 -12.34 3.29
C VAL A 110 -19.03 -12.48 2.76
N GLU A 111 -19.46 -13.72 2.52
CA GLU A 111 -20.82 -14.00 2.06
C GLU A 111 -21.83 -13.79 3.19
N ARG A 112 -23.03 -13.34 2.83
CA ARG A 112 -24.13 -13.16 3.78
C ARG A 112 -24.53 -14.53 4.32
N LYS A 113 -24.63 -14.65 5.65
CA LYS A 113 -25.18 -15.84 6.30
C LYS A 113 -26.65 -16.02 5.87
N LYS A 114 -27.01 -17.22 5.42
CA LYS A 114 -28.39 -17.61 5.16
C LYS A 114 -29.18 -17.72 6.46
#